data_AF-A0A7Y1MNE1-F1
#
_entry.id   AF-A0A7Y1MNE1-F1
#
_cell.length_a   1.000
_cell.length_b   1.000
_cell.length_c   1.000
_cell.angle_alpha   90.00
_cell.angle_beta   90.00
_cell.angle_gamma   90.00
#
_symmetry.space_group_name_H-M   'P 1'
#
loop_
_entity.id
_entity.type
_entity.pdbx_description
1 polymer ?
#
loop_
_entity_poly.entity_id
_entity_poly.type
_entity_poly.pdbx_seq_one_letter_code
_entity_poly.pdbx_strand_id
1 'polypeptide(L)' 'MGAELYMATDPDYSAGQAPGHFKGSLSGRQPSLPVKAGHLAMGTWQSVYLGEQRDHDGARKTLGTLHGDGA' A
#
# COMPACT_ATOMS: atom_id res chain seq x y z
N MET A 1 -16.83 16.66 -3.80
CA MET A 1 -17.64 16.34 -2.61
C MET A 1 -18.83 15.40 -2.91
N GLY A 2 -18.79 14.57 -3.98
CA GLY A 2 -19.91 13.68 -4.33
C GLY A 2 -19.64 12.18 -4.13
N ALA A 3 -18.36 11.75 -4.18
CA ALA A 3 -18.00 10.34 -4.04
C ALA A 3 -17.89 9.87 -2.58
N GLU A 4 -17.46 10.74 -1.66
CA GLU A 4 -17.35 10.40 -0.22
C GLU A 4 -18.72 10.24 0.44
N LEU A 5 -19.74 11.00 0.01
CA LEU A 5 -21.08 10.94 0.59
C LEU A 5 -21.84 9.66 0.15
N TYR A 6 -21.59 9.16 -1.07
CA TYR A 6 -22.23 7.94 -1.57
C TYR A 6 -21.72 6.67 -0.87
N MET A 7 -20.44 6.65 -0.47
CA MET A 7 -19.84 5.50 0.25
C MET A 7 -20.32 5.41 1.70
N ALA A 8 -20.64 6.55 2.35
CA ALA A 8 -21.03 6.58 3.77
C ALA A 8 -22.48 6.12 4.04
N THR A 9 -23.31 5.95 3.01
CA THR A 9 -24.72 5.54 3.13
C THR A 9 -25.00 4.12 2.63
N ASP A 10 -23.99 3.43 2.09
CA ASP A 10 -24.10 2.04 1.70
C ASP A 10 -24.10 1.17 2.98
N PRO A 11 -25.20 0.46 3.31
CA PRO A 11 -25.30 -0.34 4.53
C PRO A 11 -24.30 -1.50 4.58
N ASP A 12 -23.75 -1.92 3.44
CA ASP A 12 -22.69 -2.93 3.36
C ASP A 12 -21.29 -2.31 3.52
N TYR A 13 -21.18 -0.99 3.50
CA TYR A 13 -19.94 -0.26 3.73
C TYR A 13 -19.71 -0.01 5.21
N SER A 14 -19.00 -0.94 5.86
CA SER A 14 -18.70 -0.81 7.29
C SER A 14 -17.85 0.43 7.58
N ALA A 15 -18.18 1.15 8.66
CA ALA A 15 -17.56 2.42 9.03
C ALA A 15 -16.02 2.39 9.16
N GLY A 16 -15.42 1.20 9.34
CA GLY A 16 -13.96 1.00 9.37
C GLY A 16 -13.28 1.01 7.99
N GLN A 17 -14.00 0.81 6.89
CA GLN A 17 -13.43 0.77 5.54
C GLN A 17 -13.16 2.16 4.95
N ALA A 18 -14.01 3.16 5.22
CA ALA A 18 -13.80 4.54 4.77
C ALA A 18 -12.45 5.12 5.22
N PRO A 19 -12.11 5.06 6.53
CA PRO A 19 -10.81 5.49 7.00
C PRO A 19 -9.66 4.69 6.38
N GLY A 20 -9.84 3.39 6.14
CA GLY A 20 -8.82 2.54 5.52
C GLY A 20 -8.52 2.89 4.06
N HIS A 21 -9.55 3.18 3.25
CA HIS A 21 -9.41 3.61 1.86
C HIS A 21 -8.68 4.95 1.72
N PHE A 22 -8.98 5.92 2.60
CA PHE A 22 -8.30 7.20 2.62
C PHE A 22 -6.82 7.07 3.01
N LYS A 23 -6.52 6.34 4.10
CA LYS A 23 -5.15 6.08 4.57
C LYS A 23 -4.30 5.36 3.52
N GLY A 24 -4.84 4.29 2.92
CA GLY A 24 -4.14 3.52 1.88
C GLY A 24 -3.87 4.29 0.58
N SER A 25 -4.60 5.38 0.34
CA SER A 25 -4.35 6.27 -0.81
C SER A 25 -3.21 7.25 -0.57
N LEU A 26 -2.94 7.61 0.69
CA LEU A 26 -1.85 8.52 1.08
C LEU A 26 -0.51 7.80 1.30
N SER A 27 -0.53 6.53 1.73
CA SER A 27 0.69 5.80 2.14
C SER A 27 1.56 5.24 1.01
N GLY A 28 1.15 5.36 -0.26
CA GLY A 28 1.89 4.79 -1.40
C GLY A 28 1.86 3.25 -1.42
N ARG A 29 1.22 2.65 -2.42
CA ARG A 29 1.06 1.18 -2.51
C ARG A 29 2.16 0.46 -3.30
N GLN A 30 3.05 1.20 -3.95
CA GLN A 30 4.06 0.67 -4.88
C GLN A 30 5.32 1.55 -4.89
N PRO A 31 6.23 1.39 -3.91
CA PRO A 31 7.47 2.14 -3.90
C PRO A 31 8.48 1.56 -4.91
N SER A 32 9.17 2.44 -5.63
CA SER A 32 10.38 2.08 -6.39
C SER A 32 11.60 2.13 -5.45
N LEU A 33 12.32 1.01 -5.35
CA LEU A 33 13.49 0.89 -4.48
C LEU A 33 14.76 0.74 -5.34
N PRO A 34 15.84 1.49 -5.06
CA PRO A 34 17.08 1.36 -5.80
C PRO A 34 17.78 0.04 -5.47
N VAL A 35 18.36 -0.60 -6.48
CA VAL A 35 19.21 -1.79 -6.34
C VAL A 35 20.60 -1.48 -6.86
N LYS A 36 21.63 -1.82 -6.09
CA LYS A 36 23.04 -1.66 -6.47
C LYS A 36 23.82 -2.90 -6.08
N ALA A 37 24.58 -3.45 -7.03
CA ALA A 37 25.42 -4.63 -6.82
C ALA A 37 24.65 -5.81 -6.18
N GLY A 38 23.40 -6.04 -6.59
CA GLY A 38 22.56 -7.13 -6.07
C GLY A 38 21.87 -6.86 -4.73
N HIS A 39 22.03 -5.67 -4.14
CA HIS A 39 21.42 -5.32 -2.85
C HIS A 39 20.51 -4.09 -2.97
N LEU A 40 19.45 -4.04 -2.15
CA LEU A 40 18.64 -2.83 -2.00
C LEU A 40 19.49 -1.72 -1.38
N ALA A 41 19.61 -0.59 -2.07
CA ALA A 41 20.43 0.55 -1.66
C ALA A 41 19.61 1.50 -0.76
N MET A 42 19.15 0.99 0.37
CA MET A 42 18.36 1.75 1.35
C MET A 42 19.24 2.33 2.47
N GLY A 43 18.79 3.43 3.08
CA GLY A 43 19.41 3.97 4.29
C GLY A 43 19.15 3.08 5.52
N THR A 44 19.99 3.22 6.55
CA THR A 44 19.95 2.40 7.79
C THR A 44 18.58 2.35 8.46
N TRP A 45 17.80 3.43 8.35
CA TRP A 45 16.48 3.57 8.98
C TRP A 45 15.31 3.46 8.00
N GLN A 46 15.58 3.12 6.73
CA GLN A 46 14.54 2.91 5.73
C GLN A 46 14.07 1.46 5.76
N SER A 47 12.77 1.28 5.90
CA SER A 47 12.13 -0.04 5.94
C SER A 47 10.88 -0.04 5.07
N VAL A 48 10.53 -1.22 4.57
CA VAL A 48 9.38 -1.45 3.69
C VAL A 48 8.40 -2.34 4.45
N TYR A 49 7.16 -1.87 4.58
CA TYR A 49 6.12 -2.58 5.31
C TYR A 49 4.88 -2.77 4.45
N LEU A 50 4.21 -3.90 4.65
CA LEU A 50 2.85 -4.12 4.18
C LEU A 50 1.89 -3.68 5.28
N GLY A 51 1.28 -2.50 5.11
CA GLY A 51 0.22 -2.03 5.99
C GLY A 51 -1.15 -2.59 5.57
N GLU A 52 -1.86 -3.24 6.50
CA GLU A 52 -3.25 -3.62 6.33
C GLU A 52 -4.14 -2.69 7.17
N GLN A 53 -5.08 -1.98 6.55
CA GLN A 53 -5.97 -1.03 7.24
C GLN A 53 -7.39 -1.56 7.46
N ARG A 54 -7.64 -2.86 7.31
CA ARG A 54 -8.97 -3.47 7.55
C ARG A 54 -9.02 -4.20 8.90
N ASP A 55 -10.16 -4.06 9.58
CA ASP A 55 -10.42 -4.68 10.89
C ASP A 55 -10.59 -6.21 10.82
N HIS A 56 -11.03 -6.74 9.66
CA HIS A 56 -11.06 -8.17 9.37
C HIS A 56 -10.12 -8.47 8.19
N ASP A 57 -9.14 -9.32 8.47
CA ASP A 57 -8.01 -9.62 7.64
C ASP A 57 -8.24 -10.84 6.74
N GLY A 58 -7.36 -10.98 5.76
CA GLY A 58 -7.32 -12.10 4.82
C GLY A 58 -5.97 -12.11 4.15
N ALA A 59 -5.56 -13.21 3.54
CA ALA A 59 -4.23 -13.33 2.94
C ALA A 59 -3.91 -12.18 1.95
N ARG A 60 -2.67 -11.70 1.98
CA ARG A 60 -2.14 -10.72 1.03
C ARG A 60 -1.02 -11.31 0.21
N LYS A 61 -0.90 -10.86 -1.03
CA LYS A 61 0.20 -11.17 -1.93
C LYS A 61 0.96 -9.89 -2.22
N THR A 62 2.28 -9.96 -2.14
CA THR A 62 3.19 -8.89 -2.57
C THR A 62 3.88 -9.34 -3.86
N LEU A 63 4.10 -8.39 -4.77
CA LEU A 63 4.83 -8.60 -6.02
C LEU A 63 5.98 -7.60 -6.07
N GLY A 64 7.18 -8.08 -6.35
CA GLY A 64 8.33 -7.25 -6.67
C GLY A 64 8.72 -7.45 -8.11
N THR A 65 8.91 -6.36 -8.85
CA THR A 65 9.45 -6.40 -10.21
C THR A 65 10.83 -5.77 -10.21
N LEU A 66 11.82 -6.52 -10.68
CA LEU A 66 13.19 -6.04 -10.81
C LEU A 66 13.44 -5.64 -12.26
N HIS A 67 13.85 -4.40 -12.47
CA HIS A 67 14.25 -3.88 -13.77
C HIS A 67 15.62 -3.24 -13.65
N GLY A 68 16.47 -3.47 -14.65
CA GLY A 68 17.80 -2.91 -14.74
C GLY A 68 18.44 -3.35 -16.06
N ASP A 69 19.46 -2.63 -16.48
CA ASP A 69 20.23 -3.02 -17.66
C ASP A 69 21.12 -4.22 -17.29
N GLY A 70 21.08 -5.27 -18.12
CA GLY A 70 22.00 -6.40 -17.98
C GLY A 70 23.44 -5.89 -18.10
N ALA A 71 24.33 -6.39 -17.23
CA ALA A 71 25.75 -6.09 -17.29
C ALA A 71 26.39 -6.61 -18.60
#